data_AF-A0A960MX41-F1
#
_entry.id   AF-A0A960MX41-F1
#
_cell.length_a   1.000
_cell.length_b   1.000
_cell.length_c   1.000
_cell.angle_alpha   90.00
_cell.angle_beta   90.00
_cell.angle_gamma   90.00
#
_symmetry.space_group_name_H-M   'P 1'
#
loop_
_entity.id
_entity.type
_entity.pdbx_description
1 polymer ?
#
loop_
_entity_poly.entity_id
_entity_poly.type
_entity_poly.pdbx_seq_one_letter_code
_entity_poly.pdbx_strand_id
1 'polypeptide(L)'
;KLEQLALIEEAEVKVFGEFLDKMKASAEGGETLLDRTMVFYASNLGNSSSHDNMNLPVLLAGGGFRHAGHVAYDRDNNTFLSNLFVRMIQQMGLETDRFGASTGVIGEI
;
A
#
# COMPACT_ATOMS: atom_id res chain seq x y z
N LYS A 1 -11.01 -17.97 -18.71
CA LYS A 1 -10.30 -16.66 -18.78
C LYS A 1 -10.10 -16.06 -17.39
N LEU A 2 -11.16 -15.80 -16.61
CA LEU A 2 -11.03 -15.27 -15.24
C LEU A 2 -10.23 -16.21 -14.31
N GLU A 3 -10.51 -17.52 -14.34
CA GLU A 3 -9.78 -18.49 -13.51
C GLU A 3 -8.27 -18.54 -13.82
N GLN A 4 -7.88 -18.38 -15.09
CA GLN A 4 -6.47 -18.37 -15.50
C GLN A 4 -5.75 -17.10 -15.04
N LEU A 5 -6.44 -15.96 -15.04
CA LEU A 5 -5.91 -14.69 -14.52
C LEU A 5 -5.73 -14.78 -13.00
N ALA A 6 -6.74 -15.29 -12.29
CA ALA A 6 -6.67 -15.49 -10.85
C ALA A 6 -5.49 -16.39 -10.43
N LEU A 7 -5.18 -17.42 -11.22
CA LEU A 7 -4.06 -18.33 -10.96
C LEU A 7 -2.70 -17.60 -11.04
N ILE A 8 -2.56 -16.67 -12.00
CA ILE A 8 -1.35 -15.85 -12.14
C ILE A 8 -1.28 -14.81 -11.02
N GLU A 9 -2.37 -14.10 -10.75
CA GLU A 9 -2.45 -13.09 -9.68
C GLU A 9 -2.16 -13.71 -8.30
N GLU A 10 -2.69 -14.91 -8.03
CA GLU A 10 -2.40 -15.64 -6.79
C GLU A 10 -0.89 -15.98 -6.68
N ALA A 11 -0.27 -16.42 -7.78
CA ALA A 11 1.16 -16.71 -7.80
C ALA A 11 2.00 -15.45 -7.56
N GLU A 12 1.63 -14.31 -8.15
CA GLU A 12 2.29 -13.02 -7.93
C GLU A 12 2.19 -12.55 -6.48
N VAL A 13 0.98 -12.58 -5.91
CA VAL A 13 0.75 -12.20 -4.51
C VAL A 13 1.46 -13.15 -3.55
N LYS A 14 1.54 -14.45 -3.88
CA LYS A 14 2.30 -15.43 -3.08
C LYS A 14 3.79 -15.09 -3.06
N VAL A 15 4.40 -14.82 -4.22
CA VAL A 15 5.82 -14.44 -4.30
C VAL A 15 6.06 -13.12 -3.58
N PHE A 16 5.13 -12.17 -3.66
CA PHE A 16 5.19 -10.93 -2.88
C PHE A 16 5.17 -11.20 -1.36
N GLY A 17 4.31 -12.10 -0.89
CA GLY A 17 4.32 -12.55 0.51
C GLY A 17 5.65 -13.15 0.93
N GLU A 18 6.21 -14.06 0.12
CA GLU A 18 7.53 -14.65 0.37
C GLU A 18 8.66 -13.60 0.42
N PHE A 19 8.55 -12.53 -0.37
CA PHE A 19 9.47 -11.40 -0.32
C PHE A 19 9.34 -10.63 1.01
N LEU A 20 8.12 -10.32 1.45
CA LEU A 20 7.89 -9.66 2.74
C LEU A 20 8.37 -10.51 3.92
N ASP A 21 8.16 -11.83 3.87
CA ASP A 21 8.64 -12.76 4.89
C ASP A 21 10.18 -12.75 5.00
N LYS A 22 10.89 -12.69 3.87
CA LYS A 22 12.35 -12.56 3.86
C LYS A 22 12.81 -11.23 4.45
N MET A 23 12.11 -10.14 4.17
CA MET A 23 12.41 -8.84 4.79
C MET A 23 12.18 -8.87 6.30
N LYS A 24 11.07 -9.49 6.74
CA LYS A 24 10.75 -9.63 8.17
C LYS A 24 11.76 -10.53 8.90
N ALA A 25 12.28 -11.56 8.25
CA ALA A 25 13.29 -12.45 8.82
C ALA A 25 14.70 -11.83 8.84
N SER A 26 14.92 -10.74 8.09
CA SER A 26 16.22 -10.07 8.02
C SER A 26 16.35 -9.03 9.12
N ALA A 27 17.35 -9.19 9.99
CA ALA A 27 17.63 -8.22 11.04
C ALA A 27 18.33 -6.97 10.48
N GLU A 28 17.89 -5.79 10.90
CA GLU A 28 18.52 -4.50 10.60
C GLU A 28 18.59 -3.66 11.88
N GLY A 29 19.76 -3.71 12.54
CA GLY A 29 19.91 -3.11 13.86
C GLY A 29 19.05 -3.82 14.91
N GLY A 30 18.23 -3.07 15.64
CA GLY A 30 17.33 -3.59 16.68
C GLY A 30 15.93 -3.98 16.20
N GLU A 31 15.68 -3.90 14.89
CA GLU A 31 14.38 -4.13 14.24
C GLU A 31 14.55 -5.06 13.03
N THR A 32 13.46 -5.41 12.35
CA THR A 32 13.54 -6.13 11.07
C THR A 32 13.72 -5.15 9.91
N LEU A 33 14.29 -5.61 8.80
CA LEU A 33 14.38 -4.82 7.56
C LEU A 33 13.00 -4.36 7.08
N LEU A 34 11.97 -5.20 7.29
CA LEU A 34 10.59 -4.83 6.97
C LEU A 34 10.08 -3.68 7.86
N ASP A 35 10.40 -3.68 9.16
CA ASP A 35 9.99 -2.59 10.06
C ASP A 35 10.62 -1.25 9.65
N ARG A 36 11.81 -1.28 9.05
CA ARG A 36 12.54 -0.08 8.60
C ARG A 36 12.26 0.32 7.15
N THR A 37 11.48 -0.47 6.42
CA THR A 37 11.20 -0.25 5.00
C THR A 37 9.71 -0.20 4.71
N MET A 38 9.24 0.88 4.08
CA MET A 38 7.89 0.92 3.52
C MET A 38 7.86 0.23 2.16
N VAL A 39 7.04 -0.81 2.02
CA VAL A 39 6.79 -1.49 0.75
C VAL A 39 5.39 -1.11 0.26
N PHE A 40 5.34 -0.31 -0.82
CA PHE A 40 4.11 0.12 -1.46
C PHE A 40 3.88 -0.68 -2.75
N TYR A 41 2.80 -1.45 -2.78
CA TYR A 41 2.42 -2.29 -3.92
C TYR A 41 1.01 -1.93 -4.34
N ALA A 42 0.82 -1.43 -5.57
CA ALA A 42 -0.45 -0.92 -6.03
C ALA A 42 -0.60 -1.03 -7.55
N SER A 43 -1.85 -0.96 -8.02
CA SER A 43 -2.18 -0.73 -9.42
C SER A 43 -2.49 0.75 -9.66
N ASN A 44 -2.13 1.26 -10.83
CA ASN A 44 -2.57 2.59 -11.28
C ASN A 44 -4.00 2.60 -11.86
N LEU A 45 -4.63 1.42 -11.98
CA LEU A 45 -6.00 1.24 -12.49
C LEU A 45 -6.81 0.35 -11.54
N GLY A 46 -7.99 0.82 -11.15
CA GLY A 46 -8.97 0.06 -10.37
C GLY A 46 -9.80 -0.88 -11.26
N ASN A 47 -10.04 -0.48 -12.51
CA ASN A 47 -10.58 -1.36 -13.55
C ASN A 47 -9.83 -1.12 -14.87
N SER A 48 -8.98 -2.08 -15.23
CA SER A 48 -8.16 -2.02 -16.45
C SER A 48 -9.02 -2.01 -17.73
N SER A 49 -10.16 -2.72 -17.74
CA SER A 49 -11.02 -2.80 -18.93
C SER A 49 -11.67 -1.46 -19.29
N SER A 50 -11.92 -0.60 -18.31
CA SER A 50 -12.53 0.73 -18.50
C SER A 50 -11.55 1.89 -18.32
N HIS A 51 -10.26 1.60 -18.14
CA HIS A 51 -9.24 2.60 -17.76
C HIS A 51 -9.64 3.47 -16.56
N ASP A 52 -10.33 2.87 -15.59
CA ASP A 52 -10.78 3.56 -14.39
C ASP A 52 -9.63 3.64 -13.37
N ASN A 53 -9.38 4.85 -12.87
CA ASN A 53 -8.36 5.17 -11.88
C ASN A 53 -8.93 5.44 -10.47
N MET A 54 -10.22 5.14 -10.25
CA MET A 54 -10.87 5.19 -8.95
C MET A 54 -10.73 3.87 -8.19
N ASN A 55 -10.88 3.93 -6.86
CA ASN A 55 -10.91 2.78 -5.95
C ASN A 55 -9.77 1.76 -6.20
N LEU A 56 -8.54 2.26 -6.19
CA LEU A 56 -7.35 1.51 -6.53
C LEU A 56 -7.04 0.41 -5.49
N PRO A 57 -6.60 -0.79 -5.93
CA PRO A 57 -6.05 -1.78 -5.01
C PRO A 57 -4.65 -1.33 -4.57
N VAL A 58 -4.48 -1.18 -3.25
CA VAL A 58 -3.24 -0.71 -2.63
C VAL A 58 -2.90 -1.62 -1.45
N LEU A 59 -1.64 -2.04 -1.39
CA LEU A 59 -1.03 -2.73 -0.27
C LEU A 59 0.15 -1.88 0.22
N LEU A 60 0.15 -1.58 1.52
CA LEU A 60 1.28 -0.98 2.20
C LEU A 60 1.74 -1.96 3.29
N ALA A 61 3.02 -2.31 3.30
CA ALA A 61 3.61 -3.21 4.28
C ALA A 61 4.87 -2.59 4.89
N GLY A 62 5.20 -3.01 6.12
CA GLY A 62 6.40 -2.57 6.82
C GLY A 62 6.37 -1.12 7.29
N GLY A 63 7.54 -0.49 7.38
CA GLY A 63 7.71 0.94 7.66
C GLY A 63 7.36 1.37 9.09
N GLY A 64 7.22 0.41 10.02
CA GLY A 64 6.92 0.68 11.42
C GLY A 64 5.51 1.22 11.66
N PHE A 65 4.60 1.06 10.69
CA PHE A 65 3.19 1.40 10.89
C PHE A 65 2.49 0.35 11.75
N ARG A 66 1.48 0.81 12.51
CA ARG A 66 0.51 -0.08 13.14
C ARG A 66 -0.62 -0.36 12.16
N HIS A 67 -0.37 -1.29 11.24
CA HIS A 67 -1.30 -1.66 10.17
C HIS A 67 -2.69 -2.10 10.70
N ALA A 68 -3.74 -1.49 10.17
CA ALA A 68 -5.15 -1.75 10.44
C ALA A 68 -5.68 -2.98 9.67
N GLY A 69 -4.90 -3.45 8.69
CA GLY A 69 -5.27 -4.58 7.84
C GLY A 69 -6.06 -4.11 6.61
N HIS A 70 -7.23 -4.69 6.37
CA HIS A 70 -8.05 -4.31 5.22
C HIS A 70 -8.95 -3.11 5.54
N VAL A 71 -8.71 -1.99 4.85
CA VAL A 71 -9.52 -0.77 4.93
C VAL A 71 -10.24 -0.58 3.60
N ALA A 72 -11.56 -0.71 3.61
CA ALA A 72 -12.40 -0.50 2.44
C ALA A 72 -12.88 0.96 2.39
N TYR A 73 -12.70 1.61 1.25
CA TYR A 73 -13.21 2.95 1.00
C TYR A 73 -14.48 2.91 0.14
N ASP A 74 -15.30 3.94 0.27
CA ASP A 74 -16.46 4.12 -0.58
C ASP A 74 -16.04 4.32 -2.04
N ARG A 75 -16.78 3.72 -2.98
CA ARG A 75 -16.43 3.78 -4.41
C ARG A 75 -16.77 5.11 -5.06
N ASP A 76 -17.84 5.75 -4.61
CA ASP A 76 -18.38 6.97 -5.21
C ASP A 76 -17.87 8.23 -4.48
N ASN A 77 -17.64 8.11 -3.18
CA ASN A 77 -17.09 9.15 -2.30
C ASN A 77 -15.78 8.67 -1.63
N ASN A 78 -14.79 8.39 -2.48
CA ASN A 78 -13.49 7.87 -2.05
C ASN A 78 -12.54 8.96 -1.52
N THR A 79 -11.49 8.55 -0.82
CA THR A 79 -10.37 9.43 -0.45
C THR A 79 -9.33 9.50 -1.57
N PHE A 80 -8.61 10.61 -1.65
CA PHE A 80 -7.45 10.70 -2.53
C PHE A 80 -6.32 9.79 -2.01
N LEU A 81 -5.75 8.97 -2.89
CA LEU A 81 -4.56 8.17 -2.59
C LEU A 81 -3.39 9.04 -2.13
N SER A 82 -3.32 10.30 -2.57
CA SER A 82 -2.29 11.24 -2.11
C SER A 82 -2.34 11.53 -0.61
N ASN A 83 -3.47 11.32 0.08
CA ASN A 83 -3.54 11.41 1.55
C ASN A 83 -2.68 10.31 2.22
N LEU A 84 -2.54 9.13 1.60
CA LEU A 84 -1.63 8.07 2.06
C LEU A 84 -0.18 8.51 1.89
N PHE A 85 0.16 9.17 0.78
CA PHE A 85 1.53 9.64 0.54
C PHE A 85 1.96 10.71 1.54
N VAL A 86 1.07 11.61 1.96
CA VAL A 86 1.37 12.54 3.06
C VAL A 86 1.73 11.75 4.32
N ARG A 87 0.94 10.74 4.67
CA ARG A 87 1.20 9.91 5.85
C ARG A 87 2.52 9.13 5.74
N MET A 88 2.88 8.63 4.56
CA MET A 88 4.15 7.95 4.30
C MET A 88 5.34 8.91 4.44
N ILE A 89 5.25 10.13 3.90
CA ILE A 89 6.30 11.14 4.03
C ILE A 89 6.52 11.52 5.49
N GLN A 90 5.44 11.70 6.25
CA GLN A 90 5.50 11.97 7.69
C GLN A 90 6.15 10.81 8.47
N GLN A 91 5.90 9.56 8.07
CA GLN A 91 6.57 8.39 8.67
C GLN A 91 8.10 8.41 8.46
N MET A 92 8.58 9.08 7.40
CA MET A 92 10.02 9.29 7.16
C MET A 92 10.60 10.45 7.99
N GLY A 93 9.81 11.09 8.86
CA GLY A 93 10.24 12.21 9.70
C GLY A 93 10.20 13.57 9.00
N LEU A 94 9.56 13.66 7.84
CA LEU A 94 9.40 14.92 7.11
C LEU A 94 8.05 15.57 7.43
N GLU A 95 8.09 16.79 7.95
CA GLU A 95 6.89 17.59 8.22
C GLU A 95 6.32 18.11 6.89
N THR A 96 5.25 17.49 6.41
CA THR A 96 4.44 18.00 5.31
C THR A 96 2.97 17.75 5.56
N ASP A 97 2.13 18.73 5.23
CA ASP A 97 0.67 18.62 5.34
C ASP A 97 0.01 18.39 3.98
N ARG A 98 0.80 18.37 2.89
CA ARG A 98 0.25 18.28 1.53
C ARG A 98 1.18 17.59 0.53
N PHE A 99 0.58 16.77 -0.32
CA PHE A 99 1.21 16.16 -1.48
C PHE A 99 0.19 16.03 -2.61
N GLY A 100 0.49 16.55 -3.81
CA GLY A 100 -0.41 16.48 -4.96
C GLY A 100 -1.81 17.04 -4.64
N ALA A 101 -2.85 16.22 -4.87
CA ALA A 101 -4.25 16.54 -4.63
C ALA A 101 -4.74 16.21 -3.21
N SER A 102 -3.82 15.92 -2.26
CA SER A 102 -4.21 15.54 -0.91
C SER A 102 -5.06 16.62 -0.24
N THR A 103 -6.11 16.18 0.44
CA THR A 103 -6.99 17.01 1.26
C THR A 103 -6.73 16.83 2.76
N GLY A 104 -5.84 15.91 3.13
CA GLY A 104 -5.43 15.68 4.51
C GLY A 104 -4.45 14.51 4.64
N VAL A 105 -4.37 13.97 5.85
CA VAL A 105 -3.52 12.83 6.22
C VAL A 105 -4.42 11.64 6.53
N ILE A 106 -4.10 10.48 5.97
CA ILE A 106 -4.78 9.24 6.38
C ILE A 106 -4.37 8.88 7.82
N GLY A 107 -5.37 8.71 8.69
CA GLY A 107 -5.17 8.29 10.08
C GLY A 107 -5.07 6.78 10.25
N GLU A 108 -5.87 6.03 9.50
CA GLU A 108 -5.92 4.56 9.54
C GLU A 108 -4.99 3.98 8.46
N ILE A 109 -3.88 3.39 8.90
CA ILE A 109 -3.01 2.52 8.10
C ILE A 109 -3.01 1.18 8.76
#